data_AF-A0A3E3HUI5-F1
#
_entry.id   AF-A0A3E3HUI5-F1
#
_cell.length_a   1.000
_cell.length_b   1.000
_cell.length_c   1.000
_cell.angle_alpha   90.00
_cell.angle_beta   90.00
_cell.angle_gamma   90.00
#
_symmetry.space_group_name_H-M   'P 1'
#
loop_
_entity.id
_entity.type
_entity.pdbx_description
1 polymer ?
#
loop_
_entity_poly.entity_id
_entity_poly.type
_entity_poly.pdbx_seq_one_letter_code
_entity_poly.pdbx_strand_id
1 'polypeptide(L)'
;LYRAYLLTGEKKYLDFAREWDYTYLWDKLNAHDSTIGPRHAYSQVNSFSSAAMAYLATGDKKYLDAAENGYALVTEKHTYATGGYGPAECLFADEKGFLGEMLKDSWDTTKNGAVYRNFGGGMVPRNDNWGSCEVSCCAWAVFKICNYLLRITGKAKYGDWAEQMLINGVAGQPPIDSEGHVMYYAGYFVDGAVKSLEDRRLQPNGANFEWQCCTGTFPQDVAEYANMIYYTDEEGIYVSQYLPSKASFSIRGSRFALENCSGGDISPIRKFRVQAEGGTSCRI
;
A
#
# COMPACT_ATOMS: atom_id res chain seq x y z
N LEU A 1 10.16 -14.48 -7.94
CA LEU A 1 11.16 -15.02 -8.91
C LEU A 1 12.36 -14.09 -9.07
N TYR A 2 12.20 -12.82 -9.45
CA TYR A 2 13.31 -11.85 -9.53
C TYR A 2 14.16 -11.74 -8.26
N ARG A 3 13.54 -11.73 -7.07
CA ARG A 3 14.28 -11.76 -5.79
C ARG A 3 15.17 -13.00 -5.64
N ALA A 4 14.70 -14.18 -6.08
CA ALA A 4 15.49 -15.41 -6.03
C ALA A 4 16.68 -15.33 -6.99
N TYR A 5 16.50 -14.78 -8.19
CA TYR A 5 17.60 -14.50 -9.11
C TYR A 5 18.65 -13.58 -8.50
N LEU A 6 18.24 -12.44 -7.92
CA LEU A 6 19.17 -11.49 -7.28
C LEU A 6 19.93 -12.10 -6.10
N LEU A 7 19.32 -13.02 -5.35
CA LEU A 7 19.96 -13.68 -4.21
C LEU A 7 20.92 -14.80 -4.62
N THR A 8 20.67 -15.48 -5.74
CA THR A 8 21.38 -16.72 -6.10
C THR A 8 22.26 -16.59 -7.33
N GLY A 9 22.00 -15.63 -8.21
CA GLY A 9 22.60 -15.53 -9.54
C GLY A 9 22.14 -16.60 -10.53
N GLU A 10 21.27 -17.53 -10.14
CA GLU A 10 20.84 -18.63 -11.00
C GLU A 10 19.85 -18.17 -12.07
N LYS A 11 20.26 -18.24 -13.33
CA LYS A 11 19.49 -17.76 -14.50
C LYS A 11 18.10 -18.39 -14.63
N LYS A 12 17.92 -19.64 -14.18
CA LYS A 12 16.62 -20.34 -14.20
C LYS A 12 15.50 -19.53 -13.52
N TYR A 13 15.80 -18.77 -12.48
CA TYR A 13 14.81 -17.94 -11.79
C TYR A 13 14.48 -16.67 -12.58
N LEU A 14 15.45 -16.09 -13.28
CA LEU A 14 15.24 -14.94 -14.16
C LEU A 14 14.41 -15.35 -15.37
N ASP A 15 14.77 -16.46 -16.01
CA ASP A 15 14.09 -16.96 -17.19
C ASP A 15 12.64 -17.33 -16.84
N PHE A 16 12.42 -18.03 -15.72
CA PHE A 16 11.06 -18.31 -15.26
C PHE A 16 10.29 -17.05 -14.86
N ALA A 17 10.95 -16.01 -14.31
CA ALA A 17 10.26 -14.75 -14.00
C ALA A 17 9.68 -14.07 -15.25
N ARG A 18 10.37 -14.18 -16.40
CA ARG A 18 9.95 -13.56 -17.66
C ARG A 18 8.71 -14.23 -18.26
N GLU A 19 8.51 -15.52 -18.01
CA GLU A 19 7.29 -16.24 -18.43
C GLU A 19 6.03 -15.70 -17.73
N TRP A 20 6.18 -15.08 -16.55
CA TRP A 20 5.09 -14.47 -15.79
C TRP A 20 5.05 -12.94 -15.91
N ASP A 21 5.76 -12.38 -16.90
CA ASP A 21 5.81 -10.93 -17.06
C ASP A 21 4.44 -10.38 -17.44
N TYR A 22 3.99 -9.35 -16.72
CA TYR A 22 2.64 -8.81 -16.88
C TYR A 22 2.60 -7.73 -17.97
N THR A 23 3.05 -8.08 -19.18
CA THR A 23 3.25 -7.15 -20.31
C THR A 23 2.01 -6.31 -20.60
N TYR A 24 0.81 -6.89 -20.60
CA TYR A 24 -0.44 -6.16 -20.77
C TYR A 24 -0.56 -4.94 -19.85
N LEU A 25 -0.26 -5.11 -18.55
CA LEU A 25 -0.37 -4.03 -17.58
C LEU A 25 0.75 -3.00 -17.77
N TRP A 26 1.99 -3.46 -18.00
CA TRP A 26 3.13 -2.58 -18.23
C TRP A 26 2.96 -1.70 -19.47
N ASP A 27 2.51 -2.28 -20.57
CA ASP A 27 2.31 -1.57 -21.83
C ASP A 27 1.22 -0.51 -21.68
N LYS A 28 0.10 -0.84 -21.01
CA LYS A 28 -0.98 0.12 -20.70
C LYS A 28 -0.48 1.27 -19.83
N LEU A 29 0.24 0.97 -18.75
CA LEU A 29 0.76 2.00 -17.83
C LEU A 29 1.79 2.90 -18.50
N ASN A 30 2.70 2.33 -19.29
CA ASN A 30 3.71 3.08 -20.04
C ASN A 30 3.12 3.91 -21.18
N ALA A 31 1.99 3.48 -21.74
CA ALA A 31 1.21 4.29 -22.69
C ALA A 31 0.31 5.34 -22.00
N HIS A 32 0.31 5.43 -20.67
CA HIS A 32 -0.64 6.21 -19.88
C HIS A 32 -2.12 5.92 -20.20
N ASP A 33 -2.40 4.69 -20.62
CA ASP A 33 -3.72 4.23 -20.98
C ASP A 33 -4.42 3.64 -19.75
N SER A 34 -5.38 4.38 -19.20
CA SER A 34 -6.17 3.95 -18.04
C SER A 34 -7.26 2.94 -18.38
N THR A 35 -7.42 2.52 -19.64
CA THR A 35 -8.38 1.48 -20.06
C THR A 35 -7.85 0.06 -19.76
N ILE A 36 -7.51 -0.17 -18.49
CA ILE A 36 -6.98 -1.46 -18.00
C ILE A 36 -8.12 -2.47 -17.82
N GLY A 37 -9.31 -1.97 -17.51
CA GLY A 37 -10.49 -2.75 -17.14
C GLY A 37 -10.47 -3.17 -15.68
N PRO A 38 -11.61 -3.61 -15.14
CA PRO A 38 -11.74 -3.96 -13.73
C PRO A 38 -10.74 -5.06 -13.34
N ARG A 39 -10.11 -4.88 -12.20
CA ARG A 39 -9.09 -5.78 -11.64
C ARG A 39 -9.19 -5.85 -10.14
N HIS A 40 -8.71 -6.94 -9.56
CA HIS A 40 -8.65 -7.08 -8.11
C HIS A 40 -7.62 -6.08 -7.54
N ALA A 41 -8.06 -5.22 -6.64
CA ALA A 41 -7.32 -4.02 -6.25
C ALA A 41 -5.96 -4.34 -5.62
N TYR A 42 -5.95 -5.14 -4.55
CA TYR A 42 -4.71 -5.54 -3.88
C TYR A 42 -3.74 -6.22 -4.87
N SER A 43 -4.23 -7.16 -5.68
CA SER A 43 -3.41 -7.91 -6.63
C SER A 43 -2.73 -6.99 -7.65
N GLN A 44 -3.44 -5.98 -8.14
CA GLN A 44 -2.91 -5.06 -9.14
C GLN A 44 -1.86 -4.12 -8.57
N VAL A 45 -2.11 -3.47 -7.43
CA VAL A 45 -1.10 -2.59 -6.81
C VAL A 45 0.11 -3.40 -6.34
N ASN A 46 -0.12 -4.60 -5.81
CA ASN A 46 0.97 -5.51 -5.43
C ASN A 46 1.84 -5.91 -6.64
N SER A 47 1.26 -5.99 -7.84
CA SER A 47 2.01 -6.29 -9.06
C SER A 47 3.03 -5.21 -9.39
N PHE A 48 2.80 -3.93 -9.05
CA PHE A 48 3.78 -2.86 -9.27
C PHE A 48 5.11 -3.13 -8.56
N SER A 49 5.08 -3.78 -7.39
CA SER A 49 6.29 -4.23 -6.70
C SER A 49 7.08 -5.25 -7.52
N SER A 50 6.39 -6.06 -8.34
CA SER A 50 7.06 -6.99 -9.27
C SER A 50 7.74 -6.25 -10.40
N ALA A 51 7.17 -5.16 -10.92
CA ALA A 51 7.83 -4.29 -11.89
C ALA A 51 9.09 -3.64 -11.28
N ALA A 52 8.99 -3.08 -10.06
CA ALA A 52 10.16 -2.52 -9.38
C ALA A 52 11.27 -3.58 -9.18
N MET A 53 10.92 -4.81 -8.80
CA MET A 53 11.89 -5.91 -8.69
C MET A 53 12.44 -6.39 -10.03
N ALA A 54 11.65 -6.34 -11.11
CA ALA A 54 12.12 -6.63 -12.46
C ALA A 54 13.16 -5.60 -12.92
N TYR A 55 12.92 -4.31 -12.64
CA TYR A 55 13.90 -3.25 -12.87
C TYR A 55 15.20 -3.52 -12.12
N LEU A 56 15.14 -3.81 -10.81
CA LEU A 56 16.35 -4.11 -10.02
C LEU A 56 17.11 -5.34 -10.54
N ALA A 57 16.41 -6.33 -11.09
CA ALA A 57 17.02 -7.54 -11.63
C ALA A 57 17.64 -7.38 -13.03
N THR A 58 17.15 -6.42 -13.83
CA THR A 58 17.46 -6.36 -15.27
C THR A 58 18.05 -5.03 -15.73
N GLY A 59 17.82 -3.95 -14.98
CA GLY A 59 18.13 -2.58 -15.40
C GLY A 59 17.20 -2.02 -16.48
N ASP A 60 16.19 -2.77 -16.93
CA ASP A 60 15.28 -2.33 -17.99
C ASP A 60 14.29 -1.29 -17.45
N LYS A 61 14.48 -0.03 -17.89
CA LYS A 61 13.75 1.14 -17.39
C LYS A 61 12.24 1.06 -17.62
N LYS A 62 11.76 0.26 -18.59
CA LYS A 62 10.32 0.10 -18.85
C LYS A 62 9.54 -0.37 -17.62
N TYR A 63 10.18 -1.15 -16.74
CA TYR A 63 9.56 -1.65 -15.52
C TYR A 63 9.49 -0.58 -14.43
N LEU A 64 10.53 0.24 -14.31
CA LEU A 64 10.52 1.38 -13.38
C LEU A 64 9.46 2.41 -13.82
N ASP A 65 9.43 2.73 -15.11
CA ASP A 65 8.44 3.67 -15.66
C ASP A 65 7.01 3.13 -15.43
N ALA A 66 6.77 1.83 -15.63
CA ALA A 66 5.46 1.24 -15.37
C ALA A 66 5.08 1.31 -13.87
N ALA A 67 6.03 1.10 -12.97
CA ALA A 67 5.81 1.22 -11.53
C ALA A 67 5.51 2.68 -11.11
N GLU A 68 6.26 3.66 -11.62
CA GLU A 68 6.02 5.09 -11.37
C GLU A 68 4.66 5.56 -11.93
N ASN A 69 4.33 5.11 -13.15
CA ASN A 69 3.06 5.44 -13.82
C ASN A 69 1.86 4.78 -13.13
N GLY A 70 2.00 3.53 -12.69
CA GLY A 70 1.00 2.81 -11.91
C GLY A 70 0.73 3.48 -10.56
N TYR A 71 1.78 3.86 -9.84
CA TYR A 71 1.66 4.67 -8.61
C TYR A 71 0.86 5.94 -8.89
N ALA A 72 1.29 6.74 -9.89
CA ALA A 72 0.65 8.02 -10.20
C ALA A 72 -0.84 7.84 -10.55
N LEU A 73 -1.16 6.88 -11.42
CA LEU A 73 -2.54 6.59 -11.82
C LEU A 73 -3.43 6.27 -10.61
N VAL A 74 -2.94 5.43 -9.69
CA VAL A 74 -3.73 5.04 -8.51
C VAL A 74 -3.91 6.20 -7.55
N THR A 75 -2.83 6.93 -7.22
CA THR A 75 -2.89 8.05 -6.27
C THR A 75 -3.66 9.26 -6.79
N GLU A 76 -3.70 9.46 -8.11
CA GLU A 76 -4.40 10.60 -8.71
C GLU A 76 -5.88 10.32 -8.94
N LYS A 77 -6.29 9.06 -9.15
CA LYS A 77 -7.63 8.72 -9.65
C LYS A 77 -8.39 7.65 -8.87
N HIS A 78 -7.72 6.87 -8.02
CA HIS A 78 -8.31 5.67 -7.41
C HIS A 78 -8.16 5.56 -5.89
N THR A 79 -7.70 6.63 -5.22
CA THR A 79 -7.51 6.68 -3.76
C THR A 79 -8.51 7.59 -3.07
N TYR A 80 -9.05 7.12 -1.95
CA TYR A 80 -9.80 7.92 -0.97
C TYR A 80 -8.86 8.80 -0.14
N ALA A 81 -9.44 9.76 0.60
CA ALA A 81 -8.69 10.69 1.45
C ALA A 81 -7.85 10.00 2.55
N THR A 82 -8.22 8.77 2.94
CA THR A 82 -7.47 7.94 3.88
C THR A 82 -6.22 7.30 3.27
N GLY A 83 -6.03 7.40 1.95
CA GLY A 83 -5.06 6.61 1.18
C GLY A 83 -5.60 5.25 0.73
N GLY A 84 -6.75 4.81 1.28
CA GLY A 84 -7.41 3.56 0.90
C GLY A 84 -7.87 3.58 -0.56
N TYR A 85 -7.94 2.41 -1.19
CA TYR A 85 -8.31 2.26 -2.59
C TYR A 85 -9.07 0.95 -2.80
N GLY A 86 -9.56 0.74 -4.02
CA GLY A 86 -10.14 -0.54 -4.40
C GLY A 86 -11.51 -0.83 -3.77
N PRO A 87 -12.50 0.07 -3.88
CA PRO A 87 -13.84 -0.20 -3.39
C PRO A 87 -14.38 -1.51 -3.99
N ALA A 88 -14.99 -2.35 -3.16
CA ALA A 88 -15.45 -3.69 -3.54
C ALA A 88 -14.32 -4.58 -4.09
N GLU A 89 -13.09 -4.37 -3.61
CA GLU A 89 -11.86 -5.01 -4.10
C GLU A 89 -11.61 -4.76 -5.60
N CYS A 90 -12.19 -3.69 -6.16
CA CYS A 90 -12.17 -3.39 -7.59
C CYS A 90 -11.35 -2.14 -7.89
N LEU A 91 -10.39 -2.26 -8.81
CA LEU A 91 -9.56 -1.19 -9.33
C LEU A 91 -9.72 -1.08 -10.85
N PHE A 92 -9.50 0.12 -11.39
CA PHE A 92 -9.58 0.41 -12.83
C PHE A 92 -10.94 0.06 -13.46
N ALA A 93 -12.02 0.19 -12.69
CA ALA A 93 -13.36 0.10 -13.24
C ALA A 93 -13.54 1.12 -14.37
N ASP A 94 -14.05 0.65 -15.50
CA ASP A 94 -14.29 1.46 -16.69
C ASP A 94 -15.62 2.22 -16.57
N GLU A 95 -15.74 3.02 -15.51
CA GLU A 95 -16.96 3.75 -15.13
C GLU A 95 -16.59 5.15 -14.65
N LYS A 96 -17.12 6.17 -15.33
CA LYS A 96 -16.87 7.57 -14.95
C LYS A 96 -17.46 7.85 -13.58
N GLY A 97 -16.66 8.43 -12.68
CA GLY A 97 -17.10 8.77 -11.33
C GLY A 97 -17.21 7.57 -10.39
N PHE A 98 -16.65 6.40 -10.76
CA PHE A 98 -16.71 5.17 -10.00
C PHE A 98 -16.42 5.34 -8.51
N LEU A 99 -15.33 6.02 -8.13
CA LEU A 99 -14.96 6.21 -6.73
C LEU A 99 -16.03 6.99 -5.94
N GLY A 100 -16.63 8.01 -6.56
CA GLY A 100 -17.71 8.80 -5.96
C GLY A 100 -19.02 8.03 -5.91
N GLU A 101 -19.31 7.19 -6.91
CA GLU A 101 -20.43 6.27 -6.87
C GLU A 101 -20.31 5.31 -5.68
N MET A 102 -19.11 4.77 -5.43
CA MET A 102 -18.80 3.81 -4.37
C MET A 102 -19.01 4.35 -2.95
N LEU A 103 -19.15 5.67 -2.79
CA LEU A 103 -19.50 6.31 -1.52
C LEU A 103 -21.01 6.27 -1.21
N LYS A 104 -21.85 5.88 -2.17
CA LYS A 104 -23.32 5.91 -2.03
C LYS A 104 -23.86 4.57 -1.55
N ASP A 105 -24.63 4.54 -0.47
CA ASP A 105 -25.23 3.28 -0.01
C ASP A 105 -26.22 2.71 -1.06
N SER A 106 -26.53 1.42 -0.92
CA SER A 106 -27.58 0.69 -1.64
C SER A 106 -28.94 1.42 -1.63
N TRP A 107 -29.28 2.16 -0.57
CA TRP A 107 -30.54 2.90 -0.45
C TRP A 107 -30.47 4.34 -0.99
N ASP A 108 -29.28 4.88 -1.26
CA ASP A 108 -29.11 6.27 -1.74
C ASP A 108 -29.84 6.46 -3.08
N THR A 109 -30.76 7.43 -3.16
CA THR A 109 -31.59 7.67 -4.36
C THR A 109 -30.83 8.36 -5.49
N THR A 110 -29.64 8.90 -5.23
CA THR A 110 -28.78 9.62 -6.19
C THR A 110 -27.77 8.70 -6.90
N LYS A 111 -27.73 7.41 -6.56
CA LYS A 111 -26.84 6.42 -7.20
C LYS A 111 -27.22 6.17 -8.67
N ASN A 112 -26.23 5.81 -9.48
CA ASN A 112 -26.44 5.55 -10.92
C ASN A 112 -27.20 4.25 -11.22
N GLY A 113 -27.24 3.29 -10.29
CA GLY A 113 -27.92 2.01 -10.50
C GLY A 113 -27.91 1.10 -9.28
N ALA A 114 -28.73 0.04 -9.31
CA ALA A 114 -28.82 -0.97 -8.25
C ALA A 114 -27.72 -2.05 -8.32
N VAL A 115 -26.95 -2.05 -9.40
CA VAL A 115 -25.84 -2.98 -9.64
C VAL A 115 -24.55 -2.21 -9.87
N TYR A 116 -23.42 -2.88 -9.69
CA TYR A 116 -22.09 -2.38 -10.05
C TYR A 116 -21.29 -3.47 -10.75
N ARG A 117 -20.22 -3.08 -11.45
CA ARG A 117 -19.29 -4.02 -12.07
C ARG A 117 -18.22 -4.45 -11.07
N ASN A 118 -18.16 -5.74 -10.77
CA ASN A 118 -17.12 -6.29 -9.90
C ASN A 118 -15.75 -6.37 -10.61
N PHE A 119 -14.70 -6.72 -9.88
CA PHE A 119 -13.35 -6.87 -10.43
C PHE A 119 -13.23 -7.94 -11.53
N GLY A 120 -14.17 -8.89 -11.58
CA GLY A 120 -14.27 -9.91 -12.64
C GLY A 120 -15.01 -9.43 -13.89
N GLY A 121 -15.52 -8.20 -13.90
CA GLY A 121 -16.26 -7.61 -15.02
C GLY A 121 -17.75 -7.91 -15.05
N GLY A 122 -18.26 -8.74 -14.13
CA GLY A 122 -19.68 -9.09 -14.01
C GLY A 122 -20.49 -8.02 -13.27
N MET A 123 -21.75 -7.85 -13.65
CA MET A 123 -22.68 -6.97 -12.94
C MET A 123 -23.26 -7.72 -11.74
N VAL A 124 -23.13 -7.15 -10.54
CA VAL A 124 -23.63 -7.73 -9.30
C VAL A 124 -24.46 -6.70 -8.51
N PRO A 125 -25.44 -7.13 -7.71
CA PRO A 125 -26.19 -6.21 -6.83
C PRO A 125 -25.26 -5.44 -5.91
N ARG A 126 -25.57 -4.16 -5.67
CA ARG A 126 -24.92 -3.40 -4.61
C ARG A 126 -25.28 -4.00 -3.25
N ASN A 127 -24.30 -4.08 -2.36
CA ASN A 127 -24.47 -4.46 -0.95
C ASN A 127 -23.71 -3.48 -0.07
N ASP A 128 -23.77 -3.63 1.25
CA ASP A 128 -23.13 -2.75 2.23
C ASP A 128 -21.60 -2.91 2.34
N ASN A 129 -20.96 -3.68 1.45
CA ASN A 129 -19.49 -3.83 1.41
C ASN A 129 -18.86 -3.22 0.16
N TRP A 130 -19.64 -2.72 -0.78
CA TRP A 130 -19.08 -2.29 -2.06
C TRP A 130 -18.28 -0.97 -1.97
N GLY A 131 -18.52 -0.14 -0.97
CA GLY A 131 -17.76 1.10 -0.70
C GLY A 131 -16.51 0.90 0.16
N SER A 132 -16.01 -0.32 0.32
CA SER A 132 -14.95 -0.63 1.28
C SER A 132 -13.57 -0.90 0.66
N CYS A 133 -12.52 -0.55 1.42
CA CYS A 133 -11.13 -0.93 1.15
C CYS A 133 -10.71 -2.10 2.05
N GLU A 134 -10.07 -3.12 1.48
CA GLU A 134 -9.43 -4.25 2.18
C GLU A 134 -8.07 -3.81 2.77
N VAL A 135 -8.11 -3.16 3.93
CA VAL A 135 -7.04 -2.26 4.38
C VAL A 135 -5.69 -2.92 4.54
N SER A 136 -5.54 -4.02 5.29
CA SER A 136 -4.21 -4.59 5.57
C SER A 136 -3.53 -5.11 4.31
N CYS A 137 -4.25 -5.84 3.46
CA CYS A 137 -3.73 -6.26 2.14
C CYS A 137 -3.34 -5.06 1.29
N CYS A 138 -4.24 -4.07 1.16
CA CYS A 138 -3.98 -2.88 0.38
C CYS A 138 -2.79 -2.07 0.92
N ALA A 139 -2.66 -1.94 2.24
CA ALA A 139 -1.57 -1.24 2.92
C ALA A 139 -0.24 -1.92 2.63
N TRP A 140 -0.17 -3.25 2.76
CA TRP A 140 1.04 -4.00 2.45
C TRP A 140 1.53 -3.80 1.01
N ALA A 141 0.61 -3.78 0.04
CA ALA A 141 0.95 -3.50 -1.35
C ALA A 141 1.53 -2.08 -1.51
N VAL A 142 0.95 -1.08 -0.83
CA VAL A 142 1.42 0.31 -0.81
C VAL A 142 2.79 0.41 -0.16
N PHE A 143 2.99 -0.19 1.02
CA PHE A 143 4.26 -0.17 1.73
C PHE A 143 5.40 -0.70 0.85
N LYS A 144 5.18 -1.84 0.19
CA LYS A 144 6.19 -2.40 -0.72
C LYS A 144 6.51 -1.50 -1.90
N ILE A 145 5.50 -1.04 -2.64
CA ILE A 145 5.75 -0.25 -3.84
C ILE A 145 6.38 1.11 -3.49
N CYS A 146 5.91 1.76 -2.43
CA CYS A 146 6.48 3.01 -1.95
C CYS A 146 7.92 2.84 -1.47
N ASN A 147 8.21 1.78 -0.71
CA ASN A 147 9.57 1.45 -0.26
C ASN A 147 10.50 1.23 -1.48
N TYR A 148 10.06 0.46 -2.49
CA TYR A 148 10.83 0.28 -3.71
C TYR A 148 11.09 1.59 -4.45
N LEU A 149 10.04 2.36 -4.75
CA LEU A 149 10.17 3.59 -5.52
C LEU A 149 11.02 4.63 -4.77
N LEU A 150 10.82 4.77 -3.46
CA LEU A 150 11.62 5.68 -2.65
C LEU A 150 13.10 5.28 -2.66
N ARG A 151 13.43 4.00 -2.53
CA ARG A 151 14.82 3.51 -2.58
C ARG A 151 15.45 3.61 -3.96
N ILE A 152 14.67 3.43 -5.03
CA ILE A 152 15.18 3.49 -6.40
C ILE A 152 15.40 4.94 -6.85
N THR A 153 14.52 5.86 -6.47
CA THR A 153 14.53 7.22 -7.04
C THR A 153 14.88 8.32 -6.04
N GLY A 154 14.87 8.06 -4.73
CA GLY A 154 15.07 9.05 -3.67
C GLY A 154 13.96 10.12 -3.56
N LYS A 155 12.80 9.94 -4.20
CA LYS A 155 11.74 10.98 -4.23
C LYS A 155 10.84 10.85 -3.01
N ALA A 156 10.81 11.88 -2.16
CA ALA A 156 10.07 11.88 -0.90
C ALA A 156 8.55 11.60 -1.05
N LYS A 157 7.93 11.99 -2.17
CA LYS A 157 6.49 11.82 -2.42
C LYS A 157 5.96 10.39 -2.22
N TYR A 158 6.80 9.37 -2.41
CA TYR A 158 6.39 7.97 -2.20
C TYR A 158 6.11 7.67 -0.73
N GLY A 159 6.74 8.41 0.20
CA GLY A 159 6.44 8.34 1.62
C GLY A 159 5.03 8.80 1.98
N ASP A 160 4.41 9.68 1.18
CA ASP A 160 3.12 10.30 1.49
C ASP A 160 1.98 9.27 1.46
N TRP A 161 1.92 8.43 0.41
CA TRP A 161 0.88 7.40 0.31
C TRP A 161 1.09 6.27 1.35
N ALA A 162 2.36 5.94 1.63
CA ALA A 162 2.69 5.01 2.70
C ALA A 162 2.26 5.54 4.08
N GLU A 163 2.51 6.81 4.38
CA GLU A 163 2.08 7.45 5.63
C GLU A 163 0.55 7.47 5.76
N GLN A 164 -0.18 7.81 4.69
CA GLN A 164 -1.65 7.78 4.70
C GLN A 164 -2.19 6.38 5.07
N MET A 165 -1.70 5.33 4.42
CA MET A 165 -2.13 3.95 4.72
C MET A 165 -1.68 3.48 6.09
N LEU A 166 -0.49 3.88 6.54
CA LEU A 166 0.01 3.58 7.88
C LEU A 166 -0.87 4.19 8.97
N ILE A 167 -1.17 5.49 8.89
CA ILE A 167 -1.89 6.20 9.93
C ILE A 167 -3.40 5.95 9.86
N ASN A 168 -4.02 6.15 8.70
CA ASN A 168 -5.48 6.06 8.58
C ASN A 168 -5.97 4.62 8.47
N GLY A 169 -5.17 3.77 7.82
CA GLY A 169 -5.45 2.36 7.58
C GLY A 169 -5.04 1.48 8.75
N VAL A 170 -3.74 1.17 8.82
CA VAL A 170 -3.15 0.16 9.73
C VAL A 170 -3.24 0.58 11.20
N ALA A 171 -2.78 1.78 11.55
CA ALA A 171 -2.82 2.27 12.93
C ALA A 171 -4.25 2.60 13.38
N GLY A 172 -5.13 2.95 12.44
CA GLY A 172 -6.52 3.28 12.74
C GLY A 172 -7.44 2.06 12.91
N GLN A 173 -6.95 0.83 12.83
CA GLN A 173 -7.78 -0.37 12.98
C GLN A 173 -8.37 -0.45 14.41
N PRO A 174 -9.59 -0.99 14.58
CA PRO A 174 -10.08 -1.37 15.90
C PRO A 174 -9.13 -2.37 16.58
N PRO A 175 -9.14 -2.47 17.92
CA PRO A 175 -8.39 -3.50 18.63
C PRO A 175 -8.75 -4.90 18.13
N ILE A 176 -7.74 -5.77 18.06
CA ILE A 176 -7.94 -7.20 17.82
C ILE A 176 -8.79 -7.75 18.98
N ASP A 177 -9.84 -8.49 18.65
CA ASP A 177 -10.72 -9.08 19.65
C ASP A 177 -10.09 -10.32 20.33
N SER A 178 -10.80 -10.92 21.28
CA SER A 178 -10.32 -12.10 22.00
C SER A 178 -10.17 -13.36 21.13
N GLU A 179 -10.76 -13.37 19.94
CA GLU A 179 -10.73 -14.48 19.00
C GLU A 179 -9.64 -14.29 17.92
N GLY A 180 -9.00 -13.12 17.90
CA GLY A 180 -7.89 -12.80 17.00
C GLY A 180 -8.34 -12.17 15.69
N HIS A 181 -9.59 -11.72 15.58
CA HIS A 181 -10.09 -11.09 14.36
C HIS A 181 -9.45 -9.72 14.17
N VAL A 182 -9.02 -9.47 12.93
CA VAL A 182 -8.48 -8.18 12.50
C VAL A 182 -9.47 -7.48 11.59
N MET A 183 -9.31 -6.18 11.40
CA MET A 183 -10.15 -5.44 10.47
C MET A 183 -9.94 -5.94 9.05
N TYR A 184 -11.05 -6.28 8.39
CA TYR A 184 -11.04 -6.62 6.98
C TYR A 184 -11.27 -5.37 6.14
N TYR A 185 -12.38 -4.69 6.40
CA TYR A 185 -12.88 -3.59 5.58
C TYR A 185 -12.94 -2.26 6.33
N ALA A 186 -12.52 -1.20 5.65
CA ALA A 186 -12.90 0.17 5.96
C ALA A 186 -13.93 0.64 4.92
N GLY A 187 -15.20 0.79 5.32
CA GLY A 187 -16.29 1.31 4.51
C GLY A 187 -16.35 2.84 4.57
N TYR A 188 -16.60 3.45 3.42
CA TYR A 188 -16.54 4.91 3.24
C TYR A 188 -17.89 5.54 2.86
N PHE A 189 -19.02 4.90 3.15
CA PHE A 189 -20.31 5.45 2.76
C PHE A 189 -20.59 6.81 3.41
N VAL A 190 -21.26 7.69 2.65
CA VAL A 190 -21.56 9.08 3.08
C VAL A 190 -22.46 9.14 4.30
N ASP A 191 -23.33 8.15 4.48
CA ASP A 191 -24.28 8.01 5.58
C ASP A 191 -23.68 7.37 6.84
N GLY A 192 -22.47 6.81 6.76
CA GLY A 192 -21.78 6.23 7.91
C GLY A 192 -20.56 5.41 7.53
N ALA A 193 -19.36 5.96 7.74
CA ALA A 193 -18.13 5.20 7.61
C ALA A 193 -17.97 4.20 8.76
N VAL A 194 -17.52 2.99 8.44
CA VAL A 194 -17.36 1.90 9.41
C VAL A 194 -16.06 1.13 9.19
N LYS A 195 -15.41 0.73 10.27
CA LYS A 195 -14.31 -0.24 10.26
C LYS A 195 -14.86 -1.57 10.76
N SER A 196 -14.81 -2.62 9.94
CA SER A 196 -15.44 -3.90 10.23
C SER A 196 -14.40 -5.03 10.30
N LEU A 197 -14.58 -5.91 11.29
CA LEU A 197 -13.84 -7.17 11.44
C LEU A 197 -14.43 -8.29 10.56
N GLU A 198 -15.61 -8.09 9.97
CA GLU A 198 -16.35 -9.12 9.26
C GLU A 198 -16.29 -8.92 7.75
N ASP A 199 -16.07 -10.02 7.02
CA ASP A 199 -16.39 -10.07 5.60
C ASP A 199 -17.90 -10.27 5.43
N ARG A 200 -18.62 -9.15 5.33
CA ARG A 200 -20.08 -9.18 5.09
C ARG A 200 -20.48 -9.71 3.69
N ARG A 201 -19.52 -10.14 2.85
CA ARG A 201 -19.83 -10.99 1.70
C ARG A 201 -20.05 -12.41 2.22
N LEU A 202 -21.29 -12.67 2.63
CA LEU A 202 -21.66 -13.95 3.21
C LEU A 202 -21.41 -15.10 2.23
N GLN A 203 -20.94 -16.22 2.78
CA GLN A 203 -20.92 -17.50 2.10
C GLN A 203 -22.36 -17.93 1.71
N PRO A 204 -22.54 -18.91 0.79
CA PRO A 204 -23.87 -19.37 0.39
C PRO A 204 -24.77 -19.85 1.54
N ASN A 205 -24.19 -20.27 2.66
CA ASN A 205 -24.88 -20.69 3.88
C ASN A 205 -25.16 -19.53 4.86
N GLY A 206 -24.84 -18.28 4.48
CA GLY A 206 -25.04 -17.09 5.32
C GLY A 206 -23.93 -16.84 6.35
N ALA A 207 -22.84 -17.61 6.35
CA ALA A 207 -21.73 -17.41 7.29
C ALA A 207 -20.70 -16.40 6.77
N ASN A 208 -20.10 -15.62 7.67
CA ASN A 208 -18.93 -14.81 7.37
C ASN A 208 -17.70 -15.69 7.06
N PHE A 209 -16.72 -15.14 6.36
CA PHE A 209 -15.39 -15.75 6.29
C PHE A 209 -14.61 -15.43 7.57
N GLU A 210 -14.25 -16.47 8.32
CA GLU A 210 -13.55 -16.37 9.62
C GLU A 210 -12.10 -15.87 9.45
N TRP A 211 -11.38 -16.41 8.46
CA TRP A 211 -9.97 -16.09 8.21
C TRP A 211 -9.79 -15.47 6.84
N GLN A 212 -9.69 -14.14 6.80
CA GLN A 212 -9.55 -13.40 5.55
C GLN A 212 -8.10 -13.10 5.21
N CYS A 213 -7.83 -12.64 3.98
CA CYS A 213 -6.47 -12.32 3.53
C CYS A 213 -5.80 -11.21 4.38
N CYS A 214 -6.55 -10.24 4.90
CA CYS A 214 -6.02 -9.22 5.81
C CYS A 214 -5.54 -9.82 7.14
N THR A 215 -6.13 -10.91 7.62
CA THR A 215 -5.69 -11.60 8.84
C THR A 215 -4.27 -12.15 8.69
N GLY A 216 -3.94 -12.69 7.53
CA GLY A 216 -2.57 -13.13 7.23
C GLY A 216 -1.59 -11.98 6.92
N THR A 217 -2.11 -10.83 6.52
CA THR A 217 -1.28 -9.69 6.07
C THR A 217 -1.01 -8.67 7.18
N PHE A 218 -1.92 -8.48 8.13
CA PHE A 218 -1.77 -7.53 9.22
C PHE A 218 -0.46 -7.69 10.02
N PRO A 219 0.01 -8.91 10.36
CA PRO A 219 1.32 -9.07 10.99
C PRO A 219 2.49 -8.58 10.13
N GLN A 220 2.36 -8.60 8.79
CA GLN A 220 3.36 -8.08 7.86
C GLN A 220 3.37 -6.54 7.88
N ASP A 221 2.20 -5.90 7.92
CA ASP A 221 2.09 -4.44 8.06
C ASP A 221 2.75 -3.93 9.34
N VAL A 222 2.46 -4.62 10.46
CA VAL A 222 3.04 -4.32 11.78
C VAL A 222 4.56 -4.56 11.78
N ALA A 223 5.05 -5.57 11.07
CA ALA A 223 6.48 -5.79 10.94
C ALA A 223 7.18 -4.75 10.04
N GLU A 224 6.46 -4.16 9.09
CA GLU A 224 7.06 -3.30 8.06
C GLU A 224 7.19 -1.84 8.46
N TYR A 225 6.30 -1.29 9.30
CA TYR A 225 6.34 0.17 9.56
C TYR A 225 7.68 0.63 10.11
N ALA A 226 8.38 -0.20 10.90
CA ALA A 226 9.71 0.10 11.42
C ALA A 226 10.76 0.22 10.30
N ASN A 227 10.63 -0.58 9.24
CA ASN A 227 11.52 -0.56 8.07
C ASN A 227 11.28 0.66 7.17
N MET A 228 10.13 1.32 7.30
CA MET A 228 9.78 2.51 6.52
C MET A 228 10.16 3.82 7.21
N ILE A 229 10.60 3.80 8.47
CA ILE A 229 10.89 5.04 9.23
C ILE A 229 12.11 5.76 8.66
N TYR A 230 13.19 5.00 8.44
CA TYR A 230 14.50 5.54 8.08
C TYR A 230 15.06 4.85 6.83
N TYR A 231 15.70 5.64 5.98
CA TYR A 231 16.46 5.17 4.83
C TYR A 231 17.89 5.70 4.93
N THR A 232 18.84 4.99 4.33
CA THR A 232 20.26 5.38 4.40
C THR A 232 20.97 5.12 3.07
N ASP A 233 21.94 5.97 2.77
CA ASP A 233 22.92 5.77 1.70
C ASP A 233 24.32 6.25 2.16
N GLU A 234 25.24 6.47 1.22
CA GLU A 234 26.59 6.94 1.51
C GLU A 234 26.65 8.40 1.99
N GLU A 235 25.61 9.20 1.70
CA GLU A 235 25.52 10.62 2.06
C GLU A 235 24.90 10.81 3.44
N GLY A 236 23.93 9.96 3.83
CA GLY A 236 23.48 9.92 5.21
C GLY A 236 22.22 9.13 5.52
N ILE A 237 21.40 9.70 6.43
CA ILE A 237 20.14 9.14 6.90
C ILE A 237 18.99 10.06 6.51
N TYR A 238 17.91 9.47 6.03
CA TYR A 238 16.70 10.12 5.58
C TYR A 238 15.53 9.64 6.44
N VAL A 239 14.71 10.57 6.93
CA VAL A 239 13.53 10.26 7.74
C VAL A 239 12.31 10.32 6.84
N SER A 240 11.60 9.21 6.71
CA SER A 240 10.34 9.16 5.94
C SER A 240 9.11 9.18 6.85
N GLN A 241 9.14 8.47 7.99
CA GLN A 241 8.02 8.44 8.94
C GLN A 241 8.46 9.06 10.27
N TYR A 242 7.56 9.78 10.94
CA TYR A 242 7.90 10.60 12.12
C TYR A 242 7.50 9.97 13.46
N LEU A 243 7.50 8.63 13.54
CA LEU A 243 7.17 7.87 14.75
C LEU A 243 8.28 7.95 15.81
N PRO A 244 7.96 7.88 17.11
CA PRO A 244 8.96 7.73 18.19
C PRO A 244 9.85 6.51 17.93
N SER A 245 11.14 6.75 17.70
CA SER A 245 12.05 5.72 17.23
C SER A 245 13.51 6.12 17.42
N LYS A 246 14.40 5.14 17.35
CA LYS A 246 15.85 5.33 17.37
C LYS A 246 16.50 4.39 16.36
N ALA A 247 17.40 4.93 15.54
CA ALA A 247 18.17 4.16 14.57
C ALA A 247 19.65 4.43 14.70
N SER A 248 20.47 3.37 14.58
CA SER A 248 21.92 3.47 14.43
C SER A 248 22.29 3.34 12.95
N PHE A 249 23.20 4.20 12.47
CA PHE A 249 23.65 4.24 11.08
C PHE A 249 25.13 4.61 11.00
N SER A 250 25.75 4.44 9.83
CA SER A 250 27.16 4.78 9.61
C SER A 250 27.34 5.67 8.40
N ILE A 251 28.16 6.70 8.53
CA ILE A 251 28.58 7.58 7.42
C ILE A 251 30.11 7.60 7.41
N ARG A 252 30.72 7.25 6.27
CA ARG A 252 32.19 7.28 6.08
C ARG A 252 32.97 6.59 7.20
N GLY A 253 32.48 5.43 7.66
CA GLY A 253 33.12 4.63 8.72
C GLY A 253 32.87 5.10 10.16
N SER A 254 32.19 6.23 10.37
CA SER A 254 31.78 6.71 11.70
C SER A 254 30.36 6.26 12.02
N ARG A 255 30.12 5.79 13.25
CA ARG A 255 28.80 5.33 13.72
C ARG A 255 28.04 6.44 14.44
N PHE A 256 26.76 6.55 14.15
CA PHE A 256 25.85 7.54 14.72
C PHE A 256 24.54 6.88 15.15
N ALA A 257 23.82 7.53 16.06
CA ALA A 257 22.45 7.24 16.41
C ALA A 257 21.59 8.49 16.21
N LEU A 258 20.43 8.32 15.56
CA LEU A 258 19.37 9.32 15.42
C LEU A 258 18.18 8.86 16.27
N GLU A 259 17.73 9.69 17.18
CA GLU A 259 16.55 9.44 18.02
C GLU A 259 15.48 10.49 17.71
N ASN A 260 14.29 10.05 17.33
CA ASN A 260 13.12 10.91 17.21
C ASN A 260 12.48 11.12 18.60
N CYS A 261 12.72 12.29 19.19
CA CYS A 261 12.21 12.72 20.48
C CYS A 261 11.02 13.69 20.35
N SER A 262 10.27 13.61 19.24
CA SER A 262 9.07 14.43 19.03
C SER A 262 8.03 14.13 20.11
N GLY A 263 7.35 15.18 20.60
CA GLY A 263 6.31 15.02 21.62
C GLY A 263 4.96 14.67 20.99
N GLY A 264 4.53 13.42 21.10
CA GLY A 264 3.23 12.94 20.59
C GLY A 264 3.10 12.95 19.06
N ASP A 265 2.24 12.08 18.52
CA ASP A 265 2.18 11.83 17.07
C ASP A 265 1.72 13.05 16.25
N ILE A 266 0.90 13.93 16.84
CA ILE A 266 0.26 15.09 16.17
C ILE A 266 1.00 16.43 16.33
N SER A 267 2.17 16.47 16.98
CA SER A 267 2.93 17.72 17.12
C SER A 267 3.45 18.22 15.75
N PRO A 268 3.23 19.49 15.36
CA PRO A 268 3.81 20.02 14.12
C PRO A 268 5.33 20.18 14.21
N ILE A 269 5.88 20.14 15.42
CA ILE A 269 7.32 20.22 15.66
C ILE A 269 7.89 18.81 15.74
N ARG A 270 8.88 18.52 14.88
CA ARG A 270 9.68 17.30 14.94
C ARG A 270 11.03 17.57 15.60
N LYS A 271 11.40 16.77 16.58
CA LYS A 271 12.65 16.91 17.35
C LYS A 271 13.50 15.66 17.19
N PHE A 272 14.73 15.84 16.74
CA PHE A 272 15.69 14.76 16.59
C PHE A 272 16.91 15.02 17.46
N ARG A 273 17.45 13.94 18.05
CA ARG A 273 18.72 13.97 18.76
C ARG A 273 19.72 13.10 17.99
N VAL A 274 20.88 13.67 17.67
CA VAL A 274 21.98 12.96 17.02
C VAL A 274 23.08 12.68 18.04
N GLN A 275 23.63 11.48 18.03
CA GLN A 275 24.74 11.07 18.90
C GLN A 275 25.78 10.31 18.08
N ALA A 276 27.06 10.62 18.24
CA ALA A 276 28.13 9.75 17.74
C ALA A 276 28.29 8.55 18.70
N GLU A 277 28.29 7.32 18.19
CA GLU A 277 28.51 6.14 19.04
C GLU A 277 29.99 6.10 19.47
N GLY A 278 30.25 6.39 20.75
CA GLY A 278 31.59 6.46 21.34
C GLY A 278 32.08 7.87 21.72
N GLY A 279 31.30 8.92 21.44
CA GLY A 279 31.58 10.30 21.86
C GLY A 279 30.52 10.85 22.81
N THR A 280 30.93 11.66 23.78
CA THR A 280 30.01 12.45 24.62
C THR A 280 29.09 13.29 23.74
N SER A 281 27.79 13.28 24.06
CA SER A 281 26.71 13.82 23.24
C SER A 281 26.99 15.24 22.71
N CYS A 282 26.89 15.41 21.38
CA CYS A 282 26.81 16.74 20.78
C CYS A 282 25.34 17.13 20.72
N ARG A 283 24.92 18.10 21.52
CA ARG A 283 23.63 18.78 21.34
C ARG A 283 23.78 19.78 20.21
N ILE A 284 22.97 19.66 19.15
CA ILE A 284 22.65 20.74 18.21
C ILE A 284 21.25 21.21 18.57
#